data_AF-A0A7Y4C868-F1
#
_entry.id   AF-A0A7Y4C868-F1
#
_cell.length_a   1.000
_cell.length_b   1.000
_cell.length_c   1.000
_cell.angle_alpha   90.00
_cell.angle_beta   90.00
_cell.angle_gamma   90.00
#
_symmetry.space_group_name_H-M   'P 1'
#
loop_
_entity.id
_entity.type
_entity.pdbx_description
1 polymer ?
#
loop_
_entity_poly.entity_id
_entity_poly.type
_entity_poly.pdbx_seq_one_letter_code
_entity_poly.pdbx_strand_id
1 'polypeptide(L)'
;MIIRTILLVLCMFSIVGCKNDSTNPLISVSSDKSGRVPNTDSDGDGINDGDEVTNGTDPKDPNDPIINGDKDTDGDGITNGKEHIDGTDPNDPNDPVINGDKDNDGDGIPNGKEHIDGTDPNNPDTDGDGISDGDEATNGTDRHRPERSQ
;
A
#
# COMPACT_ATOMS: atom_id res chain seq x y z
N MET A 1 17.59 51.90 -73.84
CA MET A 1 17.15 52.68 -72.67
C MET A 1 17.22 51.74 -71.46
N ILE A 2 18.31 51.82 -70.68
CA ILE A 2 18.43 51.54 -69.23
C ILE A 2 17.97 50.12 -68.79
N ILE A 3 18.80 49.08 -68.65
CA ILE A 3 19.90 48.81 -67.67
C ILE A 3 19.65 49.38 -66.27
N ARG A 4 18.90 48.67 -65.42
CA ARG A 4 18.83 48.74 -63.94
C ARG A 4 18.12 47.45 -63.48
N THR A 5 18.61 46.53 -62.65
CA THR A 5 19.60 46.63 -61.58
C THR A 5 20.17 45.22 -61.34
N ILE A 6 21.48 45.08 -61.53
CA ILE A 6 22.28 43.93 -61.11
C ILE A 6 22.30 43.93 -59.58
N LEU A 7 21.71 42.90 -58.97
CA LEU A 7 21.83 42.68 -57.53
C LEU A 7 23.11 41.89 -57.24
N LEU A 8 24.13 42.67 -56.91
CA LEU A 8 25.21 42.42 -55.93
C LEU A 8 25.78 41.00 -55.81
N VAL A 9 27.01 40.85 -56.31
CA VAL A 9 27.98 39.84 -55.89
C VAL A 9 28.35 40.08 -54.42
N LEU A 10 28.21 39.07 -53.57
CA LEU A 10 29.05 38.90 -52.38
C LEU A 10 29.43 37.42 -52.23
N CYS A 11 30.62 37.10 -52.75
CA CYS A 11 31.39 35.94 -52.36
C CYS A 11 32.08 36.26 -51.03
N MET A 12 31.88 35.45 -50.00
CA MET A 12 32.86 35.23 -48.94
C MET A 12 32.64 33.82 -48.36
N PHE A 13 33.62 32.97 -48.61
CA PHE A 13 33.79 31.66 -48.01
C PHE A 13 33.74 31.72 -46.47
N SER A 14 33.18 30.64 -45.91
CA SER A 14 33.42 30.12 -44.55
C SER A 14 32.89 30.92 -43.37
N ILE A 15 31.91 30.35 -42.66
CA ILE A 15 32.07 29.82 -41.29
C ILE A 15 30.93 28.82 -41.03
N VAL A 16 31.34 27.62 -40.61
CA VAL A 16 30.63 26.55 -39.90
C VAL A 16 29.24 26.88 -39.37
N GLY A 17 28.27 26.03 -39.70
CA GLY A 17 26.97 25.99 -39.05
C GLY A 17 26.01 24.99 -39.67
N CYS A 18 26.25 23.68 -39.54
CA CYS A 18 25.21 22.69 -39.75
C CYS A 18 24.10 22.93 -38.71
N LYS A 19 22.97 23.48 -39.13
CA LYS A 19 21.71 23.43 -38.37
C LYS A 19 20.66 22.69 -39.17
N ASN A 20 20.82 21.36 -39.08
CA ASN A 20 19.82 20.31 -39.00
C ASN A 20 18.43 20.57 -39.62
N ASP A 21 18.22 19.86 -40.73
CA ASP A 21 16.95 19.57 -41.37
C ASP A 21 15.88 19.10 -40.38
N SER A 22 14.71 19.72 -40.50
CA SER A 22 13.45 19.24 -39.97
C SER A 22 13.08 17.91 -40.64
N THR A 23 13.41 16.79 -40.00
CA THR A 23 12.58 15.56 -39.90
C THR A 23 13.38 14.46 -39.18
N ASN A 24 13.35 14.47 -37.84
CA ASN A 24 13.51 13.27 -37.01
C ASN A 24 12.94 13.58 -35.61
N PRO A 25 12.37 12.60 -34.89
CA PRO A 25 11.33 12.82 -33.89
C PRO A 25 11.87 13.58 -32.69
N LEU A 26 11.01 14.39 -32.10
CA LEU A 26 11.29 15.15 -30.88
C LEU A 26 11.50 14.19 -29.69
N ILE A 27 12.72 13.69 -29.57
CA ILE A 27 13.35 13.44 -28.29
C ILE A 27 14.35 14.56 -28.09
N SER A 28 14.00 15.49 -27.21
CA SER A 28 14.93 16.45 -26.62
C SER A 28 14.63 16.49 -25.13
N VAL A 29 15.13 15.45 -24.48
CA VAL A 29 15.22 15.29 -23.04
C VAL A 29 15.95 16.50 -22.43
N SER A 30 15.23 17.27 -21.62
CA SER A 30 15.81 18.11 -20.57
C SER A 30 15.55 17.39 -19.25
N SER A 31 16.63 16.83 -18.71
CA SER A 31 16.84 16.26 -17.37
C SER A 31 15.75 16.67 -16.37
N ASP A 32 14.96 15.73 -15.83
CA ASP A 32 15.48 14.75 -14.90
C ASP A 32 15.23 13.28 -15.25
N LYS A 33 16.00 12.45 -14.57
CA LYS A 33 16.33 11.06 -14.83
C LYS A 33 15.16 10.11 -14.53
N SER A 34 15.00 9.10 -15.38
CA SER A 34 14.14 7.89 -15.24
C SER A 34 12.78 7.99 -15.93
N GLY A 35 12.46 7.01 -16.77
CA GLY A 35 11.19 6.88 -17.49
C GLY A 35 10.01 6.64 -16.54
N ARG A 36 9.61 7.67 -15.81
CA ARG A 36 8.40 7.67 -15.00
C ARG A 36 7.21 8.00 -15.90
N VAL A 37 6.22 7.13 -15.79
CA VAL A 37 4.80 7.41 -15.87
C VAL A 37 4.44 8.86 -15.47
N PRO A 38 3.35 9.46 -16.01
CA PRO A 38 3.00 10.84 -15.72
C PRO A 38 3.04 11.09 -14.22
N ASN A 39 3.78 12.10 -13.79
CA ASN A 39 3.78 12.58 -12.39
C ASN A 39 2.47 13.30 -12.03
N THR A 40 1.39 12.90 -12.69
CA THR A 40 0.04 13.31 -12.39
C THR A 40 -0.39 12.50 -11.18
N ASP A 41 -1.05 13.17 -10.25
CA ASP A 41 -1.63 12.65 -9.02
C ASP A 41 -3.09 13.13 -9.09
N SER A 42 -3.95 12.27 -9.64
CA SER A 42 -5.28 12.61 -10.14
C SER A 42 -6.30 12.75 -9.01
N ASP A 43 -6.07 12.12 -7.86
CA ASP A 43 -6.90 12.22 -6.66
C ASP A 43 -6.23 12.99 -5.50
N GLY A 44 -4.91 13.22 -5.57
CA GLY A 44 -4.18 14.07 -4.64
C GLY A 44 -3.70 13.37 -3.37
N ASP A 45 -3.55 12.04 -3.38
CA ASP A 45 -3.16 11.25 -2.21
C ASP A 45 -1.63 11.22 -1.95
N GLY A 46 -0.84 11.73 -2.91
CA GLY A 46 0.62 11.81 -2.83
C GLY A 46 1.36 10.65 -3.49
N ILE A 47 0.66 9.70 -4.09
CA ILE A 47 1.15 8.72 -5.07
C ILE A 47 0.85 9.28 -6.47
N ASN A 48 1.59 8.85 -7.50
CA ASN A 48 1.27 9.26 -8.87
C ASN A 48 0.50 8.15 -9.59
N ASP A 49 -0.38 8.57 -10.50
CA ASP A 49 -1.31 7.74 -11.26
C ASP A 49 -0.64 6.51 -11.88
N GLY A 50 0.62 6.66 -12.28
CA GLY A 50 1.33 5.59 -12.95
C GLY A 50 1.93 4.56 -12.03
N ASP A 51 2.39 4.96 -10.85
CA ASP A 51 2.79 4.04 -9.80
C ASP A 51 1.55 3.29 -9.32
N GLU A 52 0.41 3.97 -9.22
CA GLU A 52 -0.89 3.36 -8.90
C GLU A 52 -1.35 2.35 -9.96
N VAL A 53 -1.36 2.73 -11.25
CA VAL A 53 -1.68 1.80 -12.36
C VAL A 53 -0.70 0.64 -12.43
N THR A 54 0.58 0.85 -12.15
CA THR A 54 1.60 -0.22 -12.13
C THR A 54 1.38 -1.17 -10.96
N ASN A 55 0.94 -0.64 -9.81
CA ASN A 55 0.65 -1.39 -8.60
C ASN A 55 -0.78 -1.95 -8.58
N GLY A 56 -1.63 -1.57 -9.54
CA GLY A 56 -3.00 -2.06 -9.69
C GLY A 56 -4.02 -1.36 -8.78
N THR A 57 -3.71 -0.16 -8.26
CA THR A 57 -4.62 0.71 -7.51
C THR A 57 -5.30 1.71 -8.46
N ASP A 58 -6.34 2.42 -7.99
CA ASP A 58 -7.13 3.38 -8.76
C ASP A 58 -6.64 4.83 -8.60
N PRO A 59 -6.02 5.44 -9.64
CA PRO A 59 -5.52 6.81 -9.63
C PRO A 59 -6.53 7.93 -9.33
N LYS A 60 -7.80 7.60 -9.12
CA LYS A 60 -8.88 8.56 -8.94
C LYS A 60 -9.58 8.40 -7.59
N ASP A 61 -9.16 7.42 -6.80
CA ASP A 61 -9.68 7.24 -5.47
C ASP A 61 -8.60 7.68 -4.47
N PRO A 62 -8.77 8.84 -3.80
CA PRO A 62 -7.77 9.36 -2.85
C PRO A 62 -7.58 8.48 -1.60
N ASN A 63 -8.25 7.33 -1.55
CA ASN A 63 -8.10 6.30 -0.54
C ASN A 63 -7.60 4.97 -1.14
N ASP A 64 -7.10 4.95 -2.38
CA ASP A 64 -6.58 3.76 -3.05
C ASP A 64 -5.20 3.99 -3.70
N PRO A 65 -4.10 3.63 -3.03
CA PRO A 65 -4.04 3.03 -1.70
C PRO A 65 -4.06 4.13 -0.64
N ILE A 66 -4.83 3.92 0.44
CA ILE A 66 -4.61 4.65 1.69
C ILE A 66 -3.11 4.64 1.98
N ILE A 67 -2.52 5.76 2.44
CA ILE A 67 -1.10 5.79 2.79
C ILE A 67 -0.81 4.64 3.78
N ASN A 68 -0.09 3.60 3.32
CA ASN A 68 0.10 2.32 4.02
C ASN A 68 -1.15 1.44 4.22
N GLY A 69 -2.14 1.52 3.34
CA GLY A 69 -3.44 0.87 3.44
C GLY A 69 -3.39 -0.65 3.28
N ASP A 70 -2.30 -1.16 2.73
CA ASP A 70 -1.97 -2.58 2.60
C ASP A 70 -1.21 -3.13 3.82
N LYS A 71 -0.69 -2.25 4.68
CA LYS A 71 -0.08 -2.68 5.95
C LYS A 71 -1.18 -3.09 6.91
N ASP A 72 -0.85 -4.05 7.75
CA ASP A 72 -1.61 -4.48 8.92
C ASP A 72 -0.70 -4.14 10.11
N THR A 73 -0.96 -3.00 10.75
CA THR A 73 0.01 -2.41 11.71
C THR A 73 -0.07 -3.07 13.08
N ASP A 74 -1.24 -3.53 13.48
CA ASP A 74 -1.48 -4.21 14.75
C ASP A 74 -1.50 -5.75 14.63
N GLY A 75 -1.62 -6.29 13.43
CA GLY A 75 -1.45 -7.71 13.14
C GLY A 75 -2.73 -8.52 13.31
N ASP A 76 -3.90 -7.89 13.31
CA ASP A 76 -5.19 -8.55 13.56
C ASP A 76 -5.79 -9.26 12.33
N GLY A 77 -5.08 -9.16 11.19
CA GLY A 77 -5.45 -9.76 9.91
C GLY A 77 -6.34 -8.87 9.04
N ILE A 78 -6.62 -7.64 9.44
CA ILE A 78 -7.26 -6.60 8.64
C ILE A 78 -6.20 -5.56 8.24
N THR A 79 -6.29 -5.03 7.00
CA THR A 79 -5.33 -4.01 6.56
C THR A 79 -5.77 -2.63 7.02
N ASN A 80 -4.82 -1.75 7.37
CA ASN A 80 -5.04 -0.37 7.78
C ASN A 80 -6.01 0.39 6.86
N GLY A 81 -5.95 0.10 5.56
CA GLY A 81 -6.82 0.73 4.57
C GLY A 81 -8.27 0.30 4.73
N LYS A 82 -8.49 -0.99 5.00
CA LYS A 82 -9.82 -1.54 5.29
C LYS A 82 -10.36 -1.00 6.62
N GLU A 83 -9.50 -0.90 7.63
CA GLU A 83 -9.84 -0.36 8.95
C GLU A 83 -10.23 1.13 8.87
N HIS A 84 -9.46 1.92 8.11
CA HIS A 84 -9.81 3.31 7.84
C HIS A 84 -11.17 3.44 7.12
N ILE A 85 -11.48 2.56 6.16
CA ILE A 85 -12.79 2.56 5.48
C ILE A 85 -13.93 2.16 6.44
N ASP A 86 -13.68 1.20 7.34
CA ASP A 86 -14.66 0.73 8.32
C ASP A 86 -14.80 1.67 9.52
N GLY A 87 -13.84 2.58 9.71
CA GLY A 87 -13.79 3.51 10.84
C GLY A 87 -13.30 2.87 12.13
N THR A 88 -12.42 1.87 12.04
CA THR A 88 -11.78 1.16 13.15
C THR A 88 -10.35 1.65 13.35
N ASP A 89 -9.68 1.27 14.44
CA ASP A 89 -8.34 1.75 14.77
C ASP A 89 -7.22 0.82 14.27
N PRO A 90 -6.45 1.22 13.22
CA PRO A 90 -5.37 0.41 12.65
C PRO A 90 -4.16 0.22 13.57
N ASN A 91 -4.22 0.58 14.84
CA ASN A 91 -3.17 0.32 15.82
C ASN A 91 -3.69 -0.42 17.05
N ASP A 92 -4.96 -0.80 17.06
CA ASP A 92 -5.58 -1.56 18.13
C ASP A 92 -5.89 -2.96 17.61
N PRO A 93 -5.10 -4.00 17.96
CA PRO A 93 -5.29 -5.37 17.48
C PRO A 93 -6.61 -6.01 17.93
N ASN A 94 -7.49 -5.23 18.57
CA ASN A 94 -8.78 -5.62 19.10
C ASN A 94 -9.94 -4.91 18.38
N ASP A 95 -9.65 -4.04 17.41
CA ASP A 95 -10.62 -3.21 16.71
C ASP A 95 -10.39 -3.19 15.19
N PRO A 96 -10.91 -4.17 14.44
CA PRO A 96 -11.56 -5.41 14.85
C PRO A 96 -10.82 -6.68 14.34
N VAL A 97 -10.61 -7.66 15.21
CA VAL A 97 -9.98 -8.93 14.78
C VAL A 97 -10.78 -9.63 13.68
N ILE A 98 -10.11 -10.11 12.64
CA ILE A 98 -10.76 -10.85 11.56
C ILE A 98 -11.44 -12.13 12.09
N ASN A 99 -12.76 -12.24 11.88
CA ASN A 99 -13.59 -13.29 12.48
C ASN A 99 -13.51 -13.37 14.01
N GLY A 100 -13.20 -12.26 14.69
CA GLY A 100 -13.00 -12.22 16.13
C GLY A 100 -14.26 -12.58 16.94
N ASP A 101 -15.44 -12.52 16.33
CA ASP A 101 -16.72 -12.92 16.89
C ASP A 101 -17.02 -14.43 16.82
N LYS A 102 -16.25 -15.17 16.02
CA LYS A 102 -16.38 -16.64 15.93
C LYS A 102 -15.67 -17.29 17.12
N ASP A 103 -16.08 -18.52 17.41
CA ASP A 103 -15.48 -19.41 18.40
C ASP A 103 -15.18 -20.71 17.63
N ASN A 104 -13.92 -20.85 17.19
CA ASN A 104 -13.53 -21.86 16.21
C ASN A 104 -13.34 -23.25 16.84
N ASP A 105 -12.91 -23.32 18.10
CA ASP A 105 -12.68 -24.57 18.82
C ASP A 105 -13.84 -24.95 19.77
N GLY A 106 -14.77 -24.03 20.02
CA GLY A 106 -16.00 -24.26 20.75
C GLY A 106 -15.81 -24.28 22.27
N ASP A 107 -14.76 -23.63 22.78
CA ASP A 107 -14.48 -23.57 24.21
C ASP A 107 -15.30 -22.47 24.95
N GLY A 108 -15.97 -21.60 24.19
CA GLY A 108 -16.81 -20.52 24.69
C GLY A 108 -16.12 -19.14 24.74
N ILE A 109 -14.86 -19.04 24.29
CA ILE A 109 -14.14 -17.78 24.11
C ILE A 109 -14.14 -17.44 22.60
N PRO A 110 -14.53 -16.22 22.21
CA PRO A 110 -14.42 -15.81 20.80
C PRO A 110 -12.95 -15.65 20.38
N ASN A 111 -12.62 -16.01 19.15
CA ASN A 111 -11.29 -15.93 18.53
C ASN A 111 -10.59 -14.59 18.76
N GLY A 112 -11.33 -13.47 18.73
CA GLY A 112 -10.76 -12.15 18.96
C GLY A 112 -10.33 -11.97 20.41
N LYS A 113 -11.09 -12.51 21.36
CA LYS A 113 -10.76 -12.54 22.79
C LYS A 113 -9.57 -13.47 23.07
N GLU A 114 -9.47 -14.58 22.34
CA GLU A 114 -8.35 -15.50 22.42
C GLU A 114 -7.07 -14.89 21.85
N HIS A 115 -7.17 -14.22 20.69
CA HIS A 115 -6.08 -13.45 20.10
C HIS A 115 -5.53 -12.42 21.10
N ILE A 116 -6.41 -11.73 21.82
CA ILE A 116 -6.05 -10.81 22.92
C ILE A 116 -5.33 -11.52 24.05
N ASP A 117 -5.88 -12.65 24.50
CA ASP A 117 -5.37 -13.36 25.67
C ASP A 117 -4.09 -14.15 25.36
N GLY A 118 -3.74 -14.29 24.08
CA GLY A 118 -2.63 -15.09 23.59
C GLY A 118 -2.92 -16.59 23.62
N THR A 119 -4.19 -16.99 23.78
CA THR A 119 -4.62 -18.39 23.61
C THR A 119 -4.75 -18.70 22.11
N ASP A 120 -4.76 -19.99 21.74
CA ASP A 120 -4.85 -20.40 20.35
C ASP A 120 -6.32 -20.57 19.93
N PRO A 121 -6.85 -19.73 19.00
CA PRO A 121 -8.25 -19.79 18.59
C PRO A 121 -8.72 -21.10 17.95
N ASN A 122 -7.85 -22.07 17.75
CA ASN A 122 -8.21 -23.37 17.18
C ASN A 122 -7.84 -24.53 18.11
N ASN A 123 -7.51 -24.23 19.37
CA ASN A 123 -7.13 -25.21 20.37
C ASN A 123 -7.82 -24.87 21.69
N PRO A 124 -8.83 -25.65 22.10
CA PRO A 124 -9.66 -25.29 23.23
C PRO A 124 -8.95 -25.39 24.59
N ASP A 125 -7.69 -25.83 24.63
CA ASP A 125 -6.85 -26.04 25.83
C ASP A 125 -5.41 -25.62 25.46
N THR A 126 -5.11 -24.33 25.61
CA THR A 126 -3.87 -23.72 25.11
C THR A 126 -2.63 -24.31 25.78
N ASP A 127 -2.69 -24.62 27.07
CA ASP A 127 -1.55 -25.10 27.82
C ASP A 127 -1.44 -26.64 27.90
N GLY A 128 -2.51 -27.35 27.52
CA GLY A 128 -2.54 -28.79 27.34
C GLY A 128 -2.69 -29.58 28.65
N ASP A 129 -3.30 -29.00 29.68
CA ASP A 129 -3.50 -29.66 30.98
C ASP A 129 -4.81 -30.46 31.10
N GLY A 130 -5.69 -30.31 30.11
CA GLY A 130 -6.98 -30.99 30.00
C GLY A 130 -8.18 -30.19 30.50
N ILE A 131 -8.01 -28.92 30.86
CA ILE A 131 -9.09 -27.95 31.13
C ILE A 131 -9.16 -26.99 29.93
N SER A 132 -10.38 -26.65 29.48
CA SER A 132 -10.48 -25.74 28.34
C SER A 132 -10.24 -24.28 28.74
N ASP A 133 -9.71 -23.45 27.82
CA ASP A 133 -9.39 -22.05 28.11
C ASP A 133 -10.66 -21.30 28.60
N GLY A 134 -11.83 -21.60 28.04
CA GLY A 134 -13.13 -21.09 28.47
C GLY A 134 -13.56 -21.52 29.88
N ASP A 135 -13.29 -22.76 30.27
CA ASP A 135 -13.56 -23.25 31.63
C ASP A 135 -12.62 -22.56 32.63
N GLU A 136 -11.36 -22.37 32.26
CA GLU A 136 -10.36 -21.67 33.05
C GLU A 136 -10.68 -20.18 33.22
N ALA A 137 -11.12 -19.51 32.15
CA ALA A 137 -11.58 -18.13 32.19
C ALA A 137 -12.77 -17.96 33.15
N THR A 138 -13.66 -18.96 33.20
CA THR A 138 -14.81 -18.98 34.11
C THR A 138 -14.40 -19.25 35.56
N ASN A 139 -13.43 -20.12 35.79
CA ASN A 139 -12.94 -20.51 37.11
C ASN A 139 -11.87 -19.56 37.67
N GLY A 140 -11.31 -18.68 36.84
CA GLY A 140 -10.22 -17.76 37.17
C GLY A 140 -8.86 -18.45 37.34
N THR A 141 -8.63 -19.55 36.62
CA THR A 141 -7.32 -20.25 36.53
C THR A 141 -6.47 -19.70 35.38
N ASP A 142 -5.26 -20.23 35.20
CA ASP A 142 -4.24 -19.69 34.32
C ASP A 142 -4.13 -20.47 33.01
N ARG A 143 -4.75 -19.91 31.95
CA ARG A 143 -4.81 -20.43 30.56
C ARG A 143 -3.48 -20.69 29.86
N HIS A 144 -2.38 -20.28 30.46
CA HIS A 144 -1.04 -20.38 29.88
C HIS A 144 -0.11 -21.29 30.68
N ARG A 145 -0.61 -21.91 31.76
CA ARG A 145 0.22 -22.59 32.73
C ARG A 145 -0.45 -23.89 33.20
N PRO A 146 0.10 -25.06 32.78
CA PRO A 146 -0.52 -26.33 33.07
C PRO A 146 -0.69 -26.56 34.57
N GLU A 147 -1.94 -26.74 35.01
CA GLU A 147 -2.26 -27.09 36.39
C GLU A 147 -1.78 -28.53 36.65
N ARG A 148 -0.84 -28.67 37.58
CA ARG A 148 -0.39 -30.01 37.98
C ARG A 148 -1.47 -30.66 38.82
N SER A 149 -1.94 -31.83 38.37
CA SER A 149 -2.66 -32.78 39.20
C SER A 149 -1.89 -33.00 40.50
N GLN A 150 -2.42 -32.52 41.63
CA GLN A 150 -1.89 -32.82 42.96
C GLN A 150 -2.30 -34.22 43.42
#